data_AF-A0A972UY72-F1
#
_entry.id   AF-A0A972UY72-F1
#
_cell.length_a   1.000
_cell.length_b   1.000
_cell.length_c   1.000
_cell.angle_alpha   90.00
_cell.angle_beta   90.00
_cell.angle_gamma   90.00
#
_symmetry.space_group_name_H-M   'P 1'
#
loop_
_entity.id
_entity.type
_entity.pdbx_description
1 polymer ?
#
loop_
_entity_poly.entity_id
_entity_poly.type
_entity_poly.pdbx_seq_one_letter_code
_entity_poly.pdbx_strand_id
1 'polypeptide(L)'
;YKTPNLIISAALLGIVILIRPTNAIIFLIIPFVSGSFENLKKGIKAAIKNYKITIISFLIFIAIIAIQLIIYKIQTGNFWVYSYKGEGFNFTNPQIINILFSYRKGLFIYTPLLFVSLTGGYFLFKYSKYQFWFLFIFLFILTYLLSSWCQWYYGGSFSSRVYIEYYALFGILLGIAIKNIRDRFIQKFYIILILALILFCQIQTYQYRYAHIHWSEMNKEKYWKTFPGPNKIIKNIKEFLDKAKN
;
A
#
# COMPACT_ATOMS: atom_id res chain seq x y z
N TYR A 1 1.70 26.45 9.85
CA TYR A 1 2.12 26.26 8.45
C TYR A 1 3.45 26.97 8.24
N LYS A 2 4.58 26.26 8.31
CA LYS A 2 5.87 26.83 7.91
C LYS A 2 5.95 26.71 6.39
N THR A 3 6.19 27.83 5.71
CA THR A 3 6.29 27.98 4.26
C THR A 3 7.18 26.97 3.53
N PRO A 4 8.35 26.51 4.05
CA PRO A 4 9.15 25.48 3.38
C PRO A 4 8.43 24.13 3.26
N ASN A 5 7.49 23.81 4.15
CA ASN A 5 6.84 22.51 4.17
C ASN A 5 5.89 22.30 2.97
N LEU A 6 5.29 23.37 2.43
CA LEU A 6 4.39 23.27 1.29
C LEU A 6 5.15 22.96 -0.01
N ILE A 7 6.27 23.66 -0.22
CA ILE A 7 7.13 23.46 -1.40
C ILE A 7 7.69 22.03 -1.41
N ILE A 8 8.22 21.56 -0.27
CA ILE A 8 8.75 20.20 -0.15
C ILE A 8 7.64 19.17 -0.40
N SER A 9 6.45 19.37 0.17
CA SER A 9 5.33 18.45 -0.05
C SER A 9 4.91 18.37 -1.52
N ALA A 10 4.88 19.52 -2.22
CA ALA A 10 4.56 19.56 -3.64
C ALA A 10 5.64 18.89 -4.51
N ALA A 11 6.92 19.08 -4.16
CA ALA A 11 8.03 18.41 -4.85
C ALA A 11 7.98 16.89 -4.68
N LEU A 12 7.82 16.40 -3.44
CA LEU A 12 7.70 14.98 -3.14
C LEU A 12 6.50 14.33 -3.84
N LEU A 13 5.36 15.02 -3.84
CA LEU A 13 4.18 14.57 -4.55
C LEU A 13 4.42 14.48 -6.07
N GLY A 14 5.11 15.46 -6.65
CA GLY A 14 5.50 15.43 -8.07
C GLY A 14 6.32 14.19 -8.40
N ILE A 15 7.30 13.85 -7.54
CA ILE A 15 8.13 12.65 -7.68
C ILE A 15 7.28 11.37 -7.56
N VAL A 16 6.38 11.30 -6.57
CA VAL A 16 5.49 10.13 -6.38
C VAL A 16 4.63 9.88 -7.61
N ILE A 17 4.02 10.94 -8.18
CA ILE A 17 3.16 10.84 -9.36
C ILE A 17 3.98 10.54 -10.62
N LEU A 18 5.18 11.11 -10.75
CA LEU A 18 6.09 10.81 -11.85
C LEU A 18 6.50 9.34 -11.86
N ILE A 19 6.85 8.77 -10.71
CA ILE A 19 7.22 7.35 -10.58
C ILE A 19 6.02 6.46 -10.88
N ARG A 20 4.83 6.82 -10.39
CA ARG A 20 3.62 6.01 -10.56
C ARG A 20 2.37 6.90 -10.62
N PRO A 21 1.82 7.19 -11.81
CA PRO A 21 0.68 8.10 -11.95
C PRO A 21 -0.56 7.71 -11.13
N THR A 22 -0.79 6.41 -10.95
CA THR A 22 -1.90 5.89 -10.13
C THR A 22 -1.81 6.29 -8.66
N ASN A 23 -0.60 6.62 -8.16
CA ASN A 23 -0.41 7.05 -6.77
C ASN A 23 -0.90 8.48 -6.52
N ALA A 24 -1.38 9.20 -7.55
CA ALA A 24 -2.11 10.46 -7.38
C ALA A 24 -3.32 10.32 -6.44
N ILE A 25 -3.88 9.11 -6.28
CA ILE A 25 -4.95 8.83 -5.31
C ILE A 25 -4.59 9.25 -3.87
N ILE A 26 -3.29 9.34 -3.52
CA ILE A 26 -2.83 9.76 -2.20
C ILE A 26 -3.39 11.13 -1.78
N PHE A 27 -3.76 12.00 -2.71
CA PHE A 27 -4.43 13.27 -2.41
C PHE A 27 -5.69 13.11 -1.56
N LEU A 28 -6.43 12.00 -1.73
CA LEU A 28 -7.64 11.72 -0.98
C LEU A 28 -7.38 11.46 0.51
N ILE A 29 -6.12 11.28 0.94
CA ILE A 29 -5.74 11.13 2.35
C ILE A 29 -5.63 12.48 3.09
N ILE A 30 -5.61 13.62 2.40
CA ILE A 30 -5.42 14.94 3.02
C ILE A 30 -6.39 15.21 4.17
N PRO A 31 -7.71 14.92 4.05
CA PRO A 31 -8.63 15.06 5.18
C PRO A 31 -8.26 14.19 6.38
N PHE A 32 -7.74 12.98 6.20
CA PHE A 32 -7.26 12.17 7.32
C PHE A 32 -6.09 12.84 8.06
N VAL A 33 -5.15 13.42 7.30
CA VAL A 33 -3.95 14.10 7.84
C VAL A 33 -4.32 15.41 8.53
N SER A 34 -5.38 16.12 8.10
CA SER A 34 -5.81 17.36 8.75
C SER A 34 -6.36 17.16 10.16
N GLY A 35 -6.81 15.95 10.49
CA GLY A 35 -7.32 15.56 11.80
C GLY A 35 -8.72 16.08 12.15
N SER A 36 -9.11 17.23 11.60
CA SER A 36 -10.46 17.79 11.71
C SER A 36 -10.82 18.62 10.48
N PHE A 37 -12.13 18.86 10.30
CA PHE A 37 -12.64 19.71 9.24
C PHE A 37 -12.19 21.18 9.40
N GLU A 38 -12.11 21.68 10.63
CA GLU A 38 -11.64 23.04 10.90
C GLU A 38 -10.18 23.23 10.50
N ASN A 39 -9.33 22.25 10.80
CA ASN A 39 -7.91 22.28 10.43
C ASN A 39 -7.73 22.22 8.91
N LEU A 40 -8.56 21.42 8.22
CA LEU A 40 -8.59 21.38 6.76
C LEU A 40 -8.95 22.76 6.18
N LYS A 41 -10.02 23.38 6.68
CA LYS A 41 -10.45 24.72 6.27
C LYS A 41 -9.38 25.78 6.54
N LYS A 42 -8.70 25.71 7.70
CA LYS A 42 -7.56 26.59 8.03
C LYS A 42 -6.41 26.41 7.05
N GLY A 43 -6.09 25.17 6.67
CA GLY A 43 -5.05 24.85 5.68
C GLY A 43 -5.35 25.43 4.30
N ILE A 44 -6.58 25.23 3.82
CA ILE A 44 -7.03 25.78 2.53
C ILE A 44 -6.97 27.32 2.55
N LYS A 45 -7.50 27.96 3.60
CA LYS A 45 -7.41 29.42 3.76
C LYS A 45 -5.97 29.91 3.78
N ALA A 46 -5.07 29.19 4.45
CA ALA A 46 -3.64 29.55 4.49
C ALA A 46 -2.96 29.41 3.12
N ALA A 47 -3.33 28.40 2.32
CA ALA A 47 -2.83 28.24 0.95
C ALA A 47 -3.33 29.37 0.03
N ILE A 48 -4.59 29.79 0.17
CA ILE A 48 -5.16 30.91 -0.60
C ILE A 48 -4.51 32.24 -0.18
N LYS A 49 -4.34 32.48 1.13
CA LYS A 49 -3.70 33.70 1.63
C LYS A 49 -2.26 33.83 1.16
N ASN A 50 -1.51 32.72 1.09
CA ASN A 50 -0.12 32.69 0.64
C ASN A 50 -0.01 32.25 -0.82
N TYR A 51 -0.85 32.81 -1.70
CA TYR A 51 -0.96 32.40 -3.11
C TYR A 51 0.38 32.36 -3.86
N LYS A 52 1.32 33.29 -3.59
CA LYS A 52 2.66 33.28 -4.21
C LYS A 52 3.40 31.96 -3.96
N ILE A 53 3.38 31.47 -2.72
CA ILE A 53 4.06 30.22 -2.34
C ILE A 53 3.30 29.01 -2.89
N THR A 54 1.97 29.08 -2.91
CA THR A 54 1.13 28.05 -3.54
C THR A 54 1.42 27.93 -5.03
N ILE A 55 1.54 29.05 -5.75
CA ILE A 55 1.91 29.09 -7.17
C ILE A 55 3.31 28.53 -7.38
N ILE A 56 4.30 28.94 -6.59
CA ILE A 56 5.66 28.39 -6.68
C ILE A 56 5.65 26.86 -6.45
N SER A 57 4.94 26.40 -5.43
CA SER A 57 4.81 24.96 -5.11
C SER A 57 4.15 24.21 -6.27
N PHE A 58 3.12 24.78 -6.88
CA PHE A 58 2.45 24.21 -8.04
C PHE A 58 3.36 24.18 -9.28
N LEU A 59 4.12 25.24 -9.54
CA LEU A 59 5.08 25.27 -10.66
C LEU A 59 6.18 24.22 -10.49
N ILE A 60 6.69 24.03 -9.28
CA ILE A 60 7.67 22.98 -8.97
C ILE A 60 7.07 21.59 -9.21
N PHE A 61 5.84 21.35 -8.75
CA PHE A 61 5.12 20.10 -8.99
C PHE A 61 4.97 19.81 -10.50
N ILE A 62 4.54 20.80 -11.28
CA ILE A 62 4.39 20.68 -12.74
C ILE A 62 5.74 20.46 -13.41
N ALA A 63 6.79 21.19 -13.01
CA ALA A 63 8.13 21.03 -13.56
C ALA A 63 8.66 19.61 -13.36
N ILE A 64 8.40 18.99 -12.21
CA ILE A 64 8.78 17.59 -11.96
C ILE A 64 8.01 16.65 -12.88
N ILE A 65 6.68 16.76 -12.97
CA ILE A 65 5.89 15.89 -13.85
C ILE A 65 6.29 16.07 -15.33
N ALA A 66 6.64 17.29 -15.74
CA ALA A 66 7.08 17.59 -17.09
C ALA A 66 8.34 16.83 -17.50
N ILE A 67 9.19 16.40 -16.56
CA ILE A 67 10.37 15.56 -16.85
C ILE A 67 9.94 14.30 -17.61
N GLN A 68 8.85 13.63 -17.20
CA GLN A 68 8.37 12.43 -17.88
C GLN A 68 7.87 12.72 -19.31
N LEU A 69 7.17 13.84 -19.52
CA LEU A 69 6.66 14.25 -20.83
C LEU A 69 7.80 14.64 -21.79
N ILE A 70 8.84 15.29 -21.27
CA ILE A 70 10.05 15.64 -22.02
C ILE A 70 10.79 14.37 -22.45
N ILE A 71 10.94 13.38 -21.55
CA ILE A 71 11.56 12.09 -21.87
C ILE A 71 10.80 11.41 -23.01
N TYR A 72 9.46 11.37 -22.95
CA TYR A 72 8.67 10.81 -24.06
C TYR A 72 8.87 11.55 -25.37
N LYS A 73 8.92 12.89 -25.34
CA LYS A 73 9.12 13.70 -26.55
C LYS A 73 10.48 13.43 -27.18
N ILE A 74 11.54 13.32 -26.38
CA ILE A 74 12.90 13.04 -26.86
C ILE A 74 12.99 11.62 -27.42
N GLN A 75 12.41 10.62 -26.76
CA GLN A 75 12.58 9.22 -27.13
C GLN A 75 11.64 8.76 -28.26
N THR A 76 10.42 9.27 -28.31
CA THR A 76 9.35 8.74 -29.18
C THR A 76 8.77 9.77 -30.14
N GLY A 77 9.20 11.03 -30.04
CA GLY A 77 8.63 12.15 -30.81
C GLY A 77 7.26 12.62 -30.29
N ASN A 78 6.65 11.92 -29.34
CA ASN A 78 5.32 12.21 -28.80
C ASN A 78 5.40 12.63 -27.32
N PHE A 79 4.52 13.53 -26.88
CA PHE A 79 4.47 13.95 -25.46
C PHE A 79 3.82 12.92 -24.53
N TRP A 80 3.10 11.95 -25.08
CA TRP A 80 2.42 10.92 -24.32
C TRP A 80 2.48 9.58 -25.04
N VAL A 81 2.85 8.52 -24.31
CA VAL A 81 2.93 7.16 -24.83
C VAL A 81 2.23 6.22 -23.86
N TYR A 82 1.15 5.59 -24.32
CA TYR A 82 0.46 4.57 -23.53
C TYR A 82 1.05 3.19 -23.83
N SER A 83 1.67 2.59 -22.81
CA SER A 83 2.40 1.31 -22.96
C SER A 83 1.50 0.07 -22.91
N TYR A 84 0.27 0.21 -22.39
CA TYR A 84 -0.64 -0.91 -22.08
C TYR A 84 -1.70 -1.10 -23.17
N LYS A 85 -1.27 -1.36 -24.42
CA LYS A 85 -2.21 -1.52 -25.55
C LYS A 85 -3.21 -2.65 -25.28
N GLY A 86 -4.51 -2.34 -25.26
CA GLY A 86 -5.59 -3.31 -25.00
C GLY A 86 -5.86 -3.61 -23.52
N GLU A 87 -5.08 -3.03 -22.61
CA GLU A 87 -5.31 -3.10 -21.16
C GLU A 87 -5.81 -1.75 -20.62
N GLY A 88 -6.59 -1.80 -19.54
CA GLY A 88 -7.18 -0.61 -18.94
C GLY A 88 -8.00 -0.91 -17.70
N PHE A 89 -8.71 0.10 -17.21
CA PHE A 89 -9.61 -0.05 -16.08
C PHE A 89 -11.01 -0.49 -16.54
N ASN A 90 -11.50 -1.56 -15.93
CA ASN A 90 -12.89 -1.98 -15.99
C ASN A 90 -13.56 -1.68 -14.64
N PHE A 91 -14.16 -0.50 -14.53
CA PHE A 91 -14.84 -0.05 -13.31
C PHE A 91 -16.17 -0.76 -13.06
N THR A 92 -16.76 -1.46 -14.04
CA THR A 92 -18.06 -2.14 -13.87
C THR A 92 -17.91 -3.54 -13.26
N ASN A 93 -16.71 -4.13 -13.32
CA ASN A 93 -16.44 -5.44 -12.75
C ASN A 93 -15.19 -5.45 -11.84
N PRO A 94 -15.21 -4.69 -10.72
CA PRO A 94 -14.08 -4.58 -9.81
C PRO A 94 -13.87 -5.88 -9.02
N GLN A 95 -12.64 -6.39 -9.01
CA GLN A 95 -12.29 -7.68 -8.43
C GLN A 95 -11.93 -7.57 -6.94
N ILE A 96 -12.76 -6.85 -6.15
CA ILE A 96 -12.46 -6.44 -4.76
C ILE A 96 -12.15 -7.63 -3.85
N ILE A 97 -13.00 -8.66 -3.87
CA ILE A 97 -12.78 -9.86 -3.03
C ILE A 97 -11.51 -10.59 -3.46
N ASN A 98 -11.28 -10.66 -4.77
CA ASN A 98 -10.14 -11.36 -5.33
C ASN A 98 -8.80 -10.67 -5.00
N ILE A 99 -8.71 -9.35 -5.14
CA ILE A 99 -7.49 -8.60 -4.82
C ILE A 99 -7.15 -8.67 -3.32
N LEU A 100 -8.15 -8.86 -2.44
CA LEU A 100 -7.95 -8.97 -1.00
C LEU A 100 -7.70 -10.40 -0.52
N PHE A 101 -8.41 -11.39 -1.05
CA PHE A 101 -8.48 -12.75 -0.46
C PHE A 101 -8.24 -13.91 -1.43
N SER A 102 -8.00 -13.66 -2.72
CA SER A 102 -7.76 -14.77 -3.65
C SER A 102 -6.43 -15.48 -3.34
N TYR A 103 -6.40 -16.80 -3.49
CA TYR A 103 -5.13 -17.55 -3.46
C TYR A 103 -4.19 -17.20 -4.61
N ARG A 104 -4.67 -16.53 -5.66
CA ARG A 104 -3.79 -16.08 -6.73
C ARG A 104 -2.81 -15.04 -6.19
N LYS A 105 -3.29 -13.93 -5.61
CA LYS A 105 -2.48 -12.82 -5.08
C LYS A 105 -3.16 -11.94 -4.01
N GLY A 106 -4.15 -12.48 -3.31
CA GLY A 106 -4.92 -11.75 -2.31
C GLY A 106 -4.03 -11.10 -1.25
N LEU A 107 -4.18 -9.79 -1.06
CA LEU A 107 -3.40 -8.99 -0.13
C LEU A 107 -3.31 -9.60 1.27
N PHE A 108 -4.44 -10.07 1.81
CA PHE A 108 -4.51 -10.60 3.17
C PHE A 108 -4.15 -12.08 3.27
N ILE A 109 -4.09 -12.82 2.15
CA ILE A 109 -3.54 -14.18 2.13
C ILE A 109 -2.02 -14.13 2.26
N TYR A 110 -1.39 -13.29 1.43
CA TYR A 110 0.08 -13.21 1.36
C TYR A 110 0.67 -12.22 2.37
N THR A 111 -0.10 -11.22 2.81
CA THR A 111 0.30 -10.23 3.83
C THR A 111 -0.77 -10.09 4.94
N PRO A 112 -1.06 -11.16 5.70
CA PRO A 112 -2.10 -11.17 6.73
C PRO A 112 -1.91 -10.12 7.84
N LEU A 113 -0.67 -9.65 8.05
CA LEU A 113 -0.37 -8.56 8.99
C LEU A 113 -1.18 -7.29 8.67
N LEU A 114 -1.43 -7.00 7.38
CA LEU A 114 -2.22 -5.83 7.00
C LEU A 114 -3.68 -5.98 7.44
N PHE A 115 -4.23 -7.20 7.43
CA PHE A 115 -5.56 -7.46 7.94
C PHE A 115 -5.63 -7.20 9.44
N VAL A 116 -4.66 -7.70 10.20
CA VAL A 116 -4.55 -7.45 11.65
C VAL A 116 -4.41 -5.96 11.95
N SER A 117 -3.67 -5.21 11.13
CA SER A 117 -3.51 -3.77 11.34
C SER A 117 -4.83 -2.99 11.28
N LEU A 118 -5.85 -3.48 10.56
CA LEU A 118 -7.17 -2.83 10.50
C LEU A 118 -7.86 -2.73 11.87
N THR A 119 -7.47 -3.56 12.85
CA THR A 119 -7.96 -3.45 14.23
C THR A 119 -7.66 -2.09 14.88
N GLY A 120 -6.61 -1.39 14.42
CA GLY A 120 -6.34 0.00 14.79
C GLY A 120 -7.48 0.96 14.46
N GLY A 121 -8.30 0.62 13.46
CA GLY A 121 -9.49 1.37 13.08
C GLY A 121 -10.51 1.47 14.20
N TYR A 122 -10.66 0.43 15.04
CA TYR A 122 -11.56 0.47 16.19
C TYR A 122 -11.19 1.59 17.18
N PHE A 123 -9.90 1.69 17.51
CA PHE A 123 -9.40 2.73 18.39
C PHE A 123 -9.48 4.10 17.70
N LEU A 124 -9.12 4.20 16.42
CA LEU A 124 -9.23 5.42 15.66
C LEU A 124 -10.68 5.94 15.63
N PHE A 125 -11.67 5.06 15.48
CA PHE A 125 -13.09 5.43 15.53
C PHE A 125 -13.50 6.03 16.87
N LYS A 126 -12.96 5.49 17.97
CA LYS A 126 -13.18 6.04 19.33
C LYS A 126 -12.53 7.40 19.54
N TYR A 127 -11.35 7.64 18.97
CA TYR A 127 -10.64 8.91 19.12
C TYR A 127 -11.13 10.01 18.17
N SER A 128 -11.32 9.68 16.90
CA SER A 128 -11.72 10.63 15.86
C SER A 128 -12.50 9.91 14.76
N LYS A 129 -13.83 10.01 14.82
CA LYS A 129 -14.73 9.52 13.75
C LYS A 129 -14.39 10.15 12.40
N TYR A 130 -13.95 11.41 12.40
CA TYR A 130 -13.52 12.13 11.19
C TYR A 130 -12.34 11.42 10.53
N GLN A 131 -11.25 11.19 11.27
CA GLN A 131 -10.07 10.51 10.72
C GLN A 131 -10.39 9.06 10.33
N PHE A 132 -11.18 8.35 11.13
CA PHE A 132 -11.63 7.01 10.78
C PHE A 132 -12.32 6.97 9.41
N TRP A 133 -13.37 7.78 9.21
CA TRP A 133 -14.14 7.74 7.98
C TRP A 133 -13.29 8.12 6.77
N PHE A 134 -12.47 9.17 6.86
CA PHE A 134 -11.63 9.57 5.73
C PHE A 134 -10.55 8.54 5.40
N LEU A 135 -9.96 7.86 6.40
CA LEU A 135 -9.00 6.80 6.16
C LEU A 135 -9.65 5.56 5.51
N PHE A 136 -10.80 5.11 6.02
CA PHE A 136 -11.46 3.92 5.50
C PHE A 136 -12.13 4.16 4.15
N ILE A 137 -12.68 5.35 3.90
CA ILE A 137 -13.13 5.77 2.56
C ILE A 137 -11.96 5.79 1.60
N PHE A 138 -10.81 6.33 2.01
CA PHE A 138 -9.59 6.29 1.21
C PHE A 138 -9.17 4.84 0.86
N LEU A 139 -9.07 3.95 1.86
CA LEU A 139 -8.69 2.56 1.66
C LEU A 139 -9.68 1.81 0.77
N PHE A 140 -10.97 2.14 0.87
CA PHE A 140 -12.02 1.59 0.02
C PHE A 140 -11.87 2.07 -1.43
N ILE A 141 -11.75 3.37 -1.68
CA ILE A 141 -11.56 3.94 -3.02
C ILE A 141 -10.26 3.41 -3.64
N LEU A 142 -9.19 3.31 -2.85
CA LEU A 142 -7.93 2.71 -3.25
C LEU A 142 -8.12 1.26 -3.71
N THR A 143 -8.77 0.45 -2.88
CA THR A 143 -9.04 -0.95 -3.21
C THR A 143 -9.93 -1.10 -4.43
N TYR A 144 -10.96 -0.27 -4.55
CA TYR A 144 -11.83 -0.20 -5.72
C TYR A 144 -11.02 0.11 -6.99
N LEU A 145 -10.23 1.19 -6.98
CA LEU A 145 -9.39 1.60 -8.11
C LEU A 145 -8.46 0.47 -8.53
N LEU A 146 -7.74 -0.12 -7.57
CA LEU A 146 -6.78 -1.19 -7.84
C LEU A 146 -7.47 -2.47 -8.34
N SER A 147 -8.60 -2.83 -7.75
CA SER A 147 -9.36 -4.01 -8.17
C SER A 147 -10.04 -3.85 -9.54
N SER A 148 -10.18 -2.61 -10.03
CA SER A 148 -10.78 -2.30 -11.33
C SER A 148 -9.80 -2.42 -12.48
N TRP A 149 -8.50 -2.62 -12.24
CA TRP A 149 -7.56 -2.89 -13.32
C TRP A 149 -7.89 -4.24 -13.98
N CYS A 150 -7.92 -4.31 -15.32
CA CYS A 150 -8.34 -5.51 -16.05
C CYS A 150 -7.57 -6.78 -15.63
N GLN A 151 -6.29 -6.62 -15.27
CA GLN A 151 -5.45 -7.65 -14.66
C GLN A 151 -5.28 -7.38 -13.16
N TRP A 152 -6.34 -7.52 -12.35
CA TRP A 152 -6.35 -7.20 -10.91
C TRP A 152 -5.22 -7.84 -10.07
N TYR A 153 -4.57 -8.90 -10.57
CA TYR A 153 -3.43 -9.56 -9.95
C TYR A 153 -2.06 -8.97 -10.38
N TYR A 154 -2.06 -7.90 -11.19
CA TYR A 154 -0.90 -7.08 -11.51
C TYR A 154 0.36 -7.87 -11.96
N GLY A 155 0.20 -8.76 -12.95
CA GLY A 155 1.31 -9.41 -13.65
C GLY A 155 2.07 -10.44 -12.81
N GLY A 156 3.40 -10.50 -12.94
CA GLY A 156 4.27 -11.40 -12.16
C GLY A 156 4.85 -10.73 -10.91
N SER A 157 4.45 -11.15 -9.70
CA SER A 157 4.92 -10.56 -8.44
C SER A 157 4.48 -11.36 -7.21
N PHE A 158 5.19 -11.18 -6.10
CA PHE A 158 4.78 -11.68 -4.77
C PHE A 158 3.73 -10.75 -4.15
N SER A 159 2.62 -11.32 -3.68
CA SER A 159 1.48 -10.58 -3.12
C SER A 159 0.94 -9.48 -4.06
N SER A 160 0.05 -8.63 -3.56
CA SER A 160 -0.47 -7.47 -4.30
C SER A 160 0.48 -6.27 -4.19
N ARG A 161 1.51 -6.25 -5.06
CA ARG A 161 2.57 -5.20 -5.12
C ARG A 161 2.02 -3.76 -5.15
N VAL A 162 0.82 -3.57 -5.69
CA VAL A 162 0.15 -2.27 -5.77
C VAL A 162 -0.21 -1.62 -4.43
N TYR A 163 -0.16 -2.40 -3.33
CA TYR A 163 -0.44 -1.87 -1.99
C TYR A 163 0.81 -1.40 -1.25
N ILE A 164 2.02 -1.66 -1.75
CA ILE A 164 3.28 -1.41 -1.01
C ILE A 164 3.39 0.05 -0.57
N GLU A 165 3.03 0.99 -1.45
CA GLU A 165 3.10 2.43 -1.15
C GLU A 165 2.16 2.86 -0.02
N TYR A 166 1.14 2.05 0.28
CA TYR A 166 0.13 2.33 1.29
C TYR A 166 0.36 1.56 2.60
N TYR A 167 1.41 0.72 2.68
CA TYR A 167 1.76 -0.01 3.90
C TYR A 167 2.03 0.93 5.09
N ALA A 168 2.49 2.15 4.84
CA ALA A 168 2.66 3.16 5.88
C ALA A 168 1.35 3.47 6.63
N LEU A 169 0.20 3.50 5.93
CA LEU A 169 -1.11 3.73 6.54
C LEU A 169 -1.55 2.56 7.41
N PHE A 170 -1.32 1.33 6.94
CA PHE A 170 -1.53 0.13 7.75
C PHE A 170 -0.59 0.10 8.97
N GLY A 171 0.65 0.56 8.83
CA GLY A 171 1.60 0.72 9.94
C GLY A 171 1.11 1.73 10.99
N ILE A 172 0.52 2.85 10.58
CA ILE A 172 -0.12 3.81 11.50
C ILE A 172 -1.26 3.14 12.27
N LEU A 173 -2.15 2.41 11.57
CA LEU A 173 -3.23 1.67 12.23
C LEU A 173 -2.70 0.63 13.22
N LEU A 174 -1.66 -0.11 12.84
CA LEU A 174 -1.01 -1.08 13.72
C LEU A 174 -0.44 -0.41 14.99
N GLY A 175 0.24 0.74 14.84
CA GLY A 175 0.77 1.52 15.94
C GLY A 175 -0.32 2.05 16.87
N ILE A 176 -1.45 2.51 16.32
CA ILE A 176 -2.64 2.90 17.09
C ILE A 176 -3.17 1.69 17.87
N ALA A 177 -3.29 0.51 17.26
CA ALA A 177 -3.75 -0.69 17.96
C ALA A 177 -2.83 -1.02 19.16
N ILE A 178 -1.52 -1.12 18.94
CA ILE A 178 -0.55 -1.45 19.99
C ILE A 178 -0.60 -0.44 21.14
N LYS A 179 -0.66 0.85 20.83
CA LYS A 179 -0.67 1.93 21.83
C LYS A 179 -1.93 1.92 22.70
N ASN A 180 -3.06 1.49 22.14
CA ASN A 180 -4.37 1.71 22.75
C ASN A 180 -5.01 0.45 23.35
N ILE A 181 -4.45 -0.74 23.12
CA ILE A 181 -4.77 -1.93 23.90
C ILE A 181 -4.24 -1.74 25.34
N ARG A 182 -5.16 -1.64 26.30
CA ARG A 182 -4.85 -1.37 27.71
C ARG A 182 -4.50 -2.63 28.50
N ASP A 183 -5.12 -3.75 28.16
CA ASP A 183 -4.86 -5.03 28.82
C ASP A 183 -3.48 -5.56 28.40
N ARG A 184 -2.60 -5.75 29.38
CA ARG A 184 -1.21 -6.15 29.13
C ARG A 184 -1.09 -7.57 28.54
N PHE A 185 -2.00 -8.47 28.89
CA PHE A 185 -2.02 -9.83 28.35
C PHE A 185 -2.42 -9.79 26.88
N ILE A 186 -3.51 -9.07 26.55
CA ILE A 186 -3.96 -8.88 25.17
C ILE A 186 -2.89 -8.17 24.34
N GLN A 187 -2.25 -7.13 24.89
CA GLN A 187 -1.20 -6.41 24.18
C GLN A 187 0.01 -7.30 23.87
N LYS A 188 0.47 -8.11 24.84
CA LYS A 188 1.54 -9.09 24.62
C LYS A 188 1.17 -10.11 23.55
N PHE A 189 -0.03 -10.68 23.64
CA PHE A 189 -0.53 -11.62 22.63
C PHE A 189 -0.57 -10.97 21.24
N TYR A 190 -1.04 -9.73 21.14
CA TYR A 190 -1.09 -8.97 19.89
C TYR A 190 0.30 -8.72 19.30
N ILE A 191 1.30 -8.37 20.12
CA ILE A 191 2.69 -8.21 19.68
C ILE A 191 3.27 -9.56 19.22
N ILE A 192 3.04 -10.64 19.96
CA ILE A 192 3.48 -11.99 19.57
C ILE A 192 2.84 -12.39 18.22
N LEU A 193 1.56 -12.11 18.03
CA LEU A 193 0.86 -12.33 16.77
C LEU A 193 1.50 -11.53 15.64
N ILE A 194 1.81 -10.25 15.84
CA ILE A 194 2.51 -9.43 14.83
C ILE A 194 3.85 -10.07 14.45
N LEU A 195 4.67 -10.44 15.43
CA LEU A 195 5.98 -11.06 15.19
C LEU A 195 5.83 -12.39 14.43
N ALA A 196 4.87 -13.22 14.81
CA ALA A 196 4.56 -14.46 14.13
C ALA A 196 4.12 -14.23 12.67
N LEU A 197 3.29 -13.21 12.41
CA LEU A 197 2.85 -12.87 11.06
C LEU A 197 3.97 -12.26 10.21
N ILE A 198 4.89 -11.49 10.80
CA ILE A 198 6.10 -11.02 10.11
C ILE A 198 6.94 -12.23 9.68
N LEU A 199 7.20 -13.16 10.60
CA LEU A 199 7.93 -14.40 10.27
C LEU A 199 7.22 -15.20 9.18
N PHE A 200 5.90 -15.32 9.25
CA PHE A 200 5.10 -15.98 8.22
C PHE A 200 5.24 -15.29 6.85
N CYS A 201 5.20 -13.96 6.78
CA CYS A 201 5.47 -13.21 5.55
C CYS A 201 6.89 -13.45 5.01
N GLN A 202 7.90 -13.59 5.89
CA GLN A 202 9.27 -13.91 5.47
C GLN A 202 9.37 -15.33 4.90
N ILE A 203 8.70 -16.31 5.52
CA ILE A 203 8.63 -17.69 5.01
C ILE A 203 7.98 -17.72 3.63
N GLN A 204 6.87 -17.00 3.43
CA GLN A 204 6.23 -16.91 2.12
C GLN A 204 7.12 -16.22 1.08
N THR A 205 7.86 -15.18 1.49
CA THR A 205 8.85 -14.52 0.61
C THR A 205 9.97 -15.47 0.20
N TYR A 206 10.45 -16.31 1.12
CA TYR A 206 11.40 -17.37 0.82
C TYR A 206 10.80 -18.39 -0.16
N GLN A 207 9.58 -18.90 0.09
CA GLN A 207 8.89 -19.83 -0.80
C GLN A 207 8.70 -19.26 -2.21
N TYR A 208 8.42 -17.96 -2.33
CA TYR A 208 8.36 -17.28 -3.62
C TYR A 208 9.73 -17.22 -4.32
N ARG A 209 10.80 -16.88 -3.58
CA ARG A 209 12.16 -16.79 -4.13
C ARG A 209 12.67 -18.11 -4.72
N TYR A 210 12.28 -19.23 -4.13
CA TYR A 210 12.61 -20.58 -4.60
C TYR A 210 11.50 -21.20 -5.48
N ALA A 211 10.60 -20.37 -6.02
CA ALA A 211 9.55 -20.74 -6.96
C ALA A 211 8.56 -21.81 -6.44
N HIS A 212 8.47 -22.03 -5.13
CA HIS A 212 7.40 -22.83 -4.53
C HIS A 212 6.06 -22.11 -4.68
N ILE A 213 6.04 -20.80 -4.43
CA ILE A 213 4.91 -19.93 -4.78
C ILE A 213 5.17 -19.37 -6.18
N HIS A 214 4.35 -19.76 -7.15
CA HIS A 214 4.46 -19.29 -8.53
C HIS A 214 4.08 -17.80 -8.63
N TRP A 215 4.76 -17.05 -9.48
CA TRP A 215 4.60 -15.58 -9.58
C TRP A 215 3.29 -15.09 -10.20
N SER A 216 2.42 -15.98 -10.67
CA SER A 216 1.20 -15.62 -11.43
C SER A 216 0.07 -16.65 -11.29
N GLU A 217 0.40 -17.94 -11.32
CA GLU A 217 -0.57 -19.03 -11.47
C GLU A 217 -0.80 -19.83 -10.18
N MET A 218 -1.03 -19.11 -9.09
CA MET A 218 -1.40 -19.72 -7.81
C MET A 218 -2.91 -19.98 -7.74
N ASN A 219 -3.26 -21.09 -7.12
CA ASN A 219 -4.62 -21.44 -6.73
C ASN A 219 -4.60 -22.04 -5.33
N LYS A 220 -5.78 -22.34 -4.75
CA LYS A 220 -5.90 -22.88 -3.40
C LYS A 220 -5.05 -24.15 -3.20
N GLU A 221 -5.14 -25.09 -4.14
CA GLU A 221 -4.41 -26.37 -4.05
C GLU A 221 -2.89 -26.17 -4.09
N LYS A 222 -2.39 -25.40 -5.06
CA LYS A 222 -0.97 -25.07 -5.18
C LYS A 222 -0.47 -24.35 -3.93
N TYR A 223 -1.23 -23.38 -3.40
CA TYR A 223 -0.88 -22.64 -2.19
C TYR A 223 -0.72 -23.57 -0.99
N TRP A 224 -1.68 -24.45 -0.70
CA TRP A 224 -1.55 -25.35 0.44
C TRP A 224 -0.45 -26.40 0.25
N LYS A 225 -0.14 -26.81 -0.99
CA LYS A 225 1.02 -27.67 -1.28
C LYS A 225 2.37 -27.01 -0.97
N THR A 226 2.46 -25.68 -0.95
CA THR A 226 3.73 -24.99 -0.61
C THR A 226 4.06 -25.02 0.87
N PHE A 227 3.08 -25.26 1.74
CA PHE A 227 3.28 -25.41 3.18
C PHE A 227 3.38 -26.90 3.50
N PRO A 228 4.59 -27.46 3.59
CA PRO A 228 4.72 -28.83 4.03
C PRO A 228 4.06 -29.02 5.39
N GLY A 229 3.45 -30.18 5.62
CA GLY A 229 3.09 -30.58 6.99
C GLY A 229 4.31 -30.48 7.93
N PRO A 230 4.10 -30.36 9.25
CA PRO A 230 5.14 -30.03 10.24
C PRO A 230 6.46 -30.83 10.08
N ASN A 231 6.37 -32.10 9.70
CA ASN A 231 7.52 -32.98 9.49
C ASN A 231 8.47 -32.53 8.36
N LYS A 232 7.95 -31.94 7.29
CA LYS A 232 8.73 -31.54 6.12
C LYS A 232 9.27 -30.10 6.25
N ILE A 233 8.67 -29.26 7.10
CA ILE A 233 9.25 -27.99 7.55
C ILE A 233 10.50 -28.23 8.40
N ILE A 234 10.42 -29.14 9.38
CA ILE A 234 11.57 -29.50 10.24
C ILE A 234 12.73 -30.05 9.41
N LYS A 235 12.43 -30.86 8.39
CA LYS A 235 13.43 -31.37 7.45
C LYS A 235 14.11 -30.26 6.66
N ASN A 236 13.34 -29.33 6.08
CA ASN A 236 13.89 -28.21 5.30
C ASN A 236 14.71 -27.23 6.17
N ILE A 237 14.30 -26.99 7.42
CA ILE A 237 15.07 -26.15 8.36
C ILE A 237 16.39 -26.84 8.73
N LYS A 238 16.40 -28.15 8.97
CA LYS A 238 17.63 -28.92 9.19
C LYS A 238 18.57 -28.83 7.98
N GLU A 239 18.07 -29.08 6.77
CA GLU A 239 18.85 -28.98 5.54
C GLU A 239 19.41 -27.56 5.32
N PHE A 240 18.68 -26.51 5.72
CA PHE A 240 19.16 -25.13 5.68
C PHE A 240 20.28 -24.86 6.70
N LEU A 241 20.11 -25.32 7.95
CA LEU A 241 21.14 -25.17 8.99
C LEU A 241 22.40 -25.95 8.67
N ASP A 242 22.28 -27.10 8.01
CA ASP A 242 23.42 -27.90 7.57
C ASP A 242 24.15 -27.25 6.38
N LYS A 243 23.41 -26.62 5.46
CA LYS A 243 24.02 -25.83 4.37
C LYS A 243 24.68 -24.52 4.83
N ALA A 244 24.27 -23.96 5.95
CA ALA A 244 24.86 -22.75 6.52
C ALA A 244 26.11 -23.02 7.39
N LYS A 245 26.37 -24.29 7.71
CA LYS A 245 27.55 -24.73 8.47
C LYS A 245 28.74 -25.15 7.58
N ASN A 246 28.53 -25.29 6.28
CA ASN A 246 29.56 -25.52 5.26
C ASN A 246 29.81 -24.23 4.47
#